data_AF-A0A136M0L5-F1
#
_entry.id   AF-A0A136M0L5-F1
#
_cell.length_a   1.000
_cell.length_b   1.000
_cell.length_c   1.000
_cell.angle_alpha   90.00
_cell.angle_beta   90.00
_cell.angle_gamma   90.00
#
_symmetry.space_group_name_H-M   'P 1'
#
loop_
_entity.id
_entity.type
_entity.pdbx_description
1 polymer ?
#
loop_
_entity_poly.entity_id
_entity_poly.type
_entity_poly.pdbx_seq_one_letter_code
_entity_poly.pdbx_strand_id
1 'polypeptide(L)' 'MTQSHPLQRIKNAYHLLQSVWANIRNGWPSRQLTVIAVTGTDGKTTTTSMIYHILKESGLPVGYISTIEAR' A
#
# COMPACT_ATOMS: atom_id res chain seq x y z
N MET A 1 -19.28 8.88 -18.40
CA MET A 1 -20.42 7.95 -18.48
C MET A 1 -20.24 6.88 -17.40
N THR A 2 -20.71 7.12 -16.18
CA THR A 2 -20.77 6.08 -15.15
C THR A 2 -22.16 6.16 -14.56
N GLN A 3 -23.06 5.32 -15.07
CA GLN A 3 -24.36 5.12 -14.44
C GLN A 3 -24.08 4.50 -13.06
N SER A 4 -24.24 5.26 -11.99
CA SER A 4 -24.05 4.78 -10.63
C SER A 4 -25.18 3.80 -10.28
N HIS A 5 -25.02 2.54 -10.68
CA HIS A 5 -25.96 1.49 -10.33
C HIS A 5 -26.02 1.33 -8.80
N PRO A 6 -27.21 1.13 -8.21
CA PRO A 6 -27.38 1.01 -6.76
C PRO A 6 -26.49 -0.09 -6.13
N LEU A 7 -26.17 -1.13 -6.90
CA LEU A 7 -25.24 -2.20 -6.53
C LEU A 7 -23.81 -1.70 -6.24
N GLN A 8 -23.34 -0.67 -6.96
CA GLN A 8 -22.00 -0.10 -6.73
C GLN A 8 -21.91 0.57 -5.35
N ARG A 9 -22.99 1.26 -4.93
CA ARG A 9 -23.04 1.88 -3.60
C ARG A 9 -22.99 0.84 -2.48
N ILE A 10 -23.72 -0.26 -2.64
CA ILE A 10 -23.70 -1.37 -1.67
C ILE A 10 -22.30 -1.98 -1.58
N LYS A 11 -21.64 -2.25 -2.72
CA LYS A 11 -20.26 -2.76 -2.75
C LYS A 11 -19.27 -1.81 -2.07
N ASN A 12 -19.37 -0.51 -2.35
CA ASN A 12 -18.50 0.48 -1.73
C ASN A 12 -18.69 0.52 -0.21
N ALA A 13 -19.94 0.45 0.29
CA ALA A 13 -20.23 0.39 1.72
C ALA A 13 -19.67 -0.89 2.35
N TYR A 14 -19.81 -2.04 1.68
CA TYR A 14 -19.23 -3.30 2.13
C TYR A 14 -17.69 -3.23 2.23
N HIS A 15 -17.00 -2.70 1.21
CA HIS A 15 -15.55 -2.52 1.24
C HIS A 15 -15.10 -1.54 2.34
N LEU A 16 -15.88 -0.50 2.60
CA LEU A 16 -15.63 0.42 3.71
C LEU A 16 -15.73 -0.31 5.06
N LEU A 17 -16.80 -1.06 5.29
CA LEU A 17 -16.97 -1.83 6.53
C LEU A 17 -15.85 -2.86 6.70
N GLN A 18 -15.47 -3.56 5.64
CA GLN A 18 -14.36 -4.52 5.65
C GLN A 18 -13.03 -3.84 6.00
N SER A 19 -12.73 -2.67 5.42
CA SER A 19 -11.48 -1.95 5.69
C SER A 19 -11.44 -1.35 7.10
N VAL A 20 -12.58 -0.84 7.60
CA VAL A 20 -12.70 -0.37 8.99
C VAL A 20 -12.49 -1.53 9.97
N TRP A 21 -13.13 -2.67 9.74
CA TRP A 21 -12.95 -3.86 10.58
C TRP A 21 -11.50 -4.36 10.58
N ALA A 22 -10.85 -4.41 9.41
CA ALA A 22 -9.44 -4.77 9.30
C ALA A 22 -8.52 -3.79 10.04
N ASN A 23 -8.80 -2.48 9.98
CA ASN A 23 -8.03 -1.47 10.70
C ASN A 23 -8.17 -1.62 12.23
N ILE A 24 -9.38 -1.87 12.72
CA ILE A 24 -9.64 -2.10 14.15
C ILE A 24 -8.90 -3.36 14.62
N ARG A 25 -9.00 -4.47 13.88
CA ARG A 25 -8.33 -5.73 14.22
C ARG A 25 -6.80 -5.61 14.26
N ASN A 26 -6.21 -4.83 13.35
CA ASN A 26 -4.76 -4.69 13.22
C ASN A 26 -4.18 -3.43 13.90
N GLY A 27 -5.00 -2.66 14.63
CA GLY A 27 -4.53 -1.50 15.40
C GLY A 27 -4.04 -0.32 14.54
N TRP A 28 -4.67 -0.06 13.39
CA TRP A 28 -4.32 1.04 12.48
C TRP A 28 -2.82 1.06 12.09
N PRO A 29 -2.34 0.03 11.36
CA PRO A 29 -0.91 -0.12 11.04
C PRO A 29 -0.33 1.07 10.25
N SER A 30 -1.16 1.78 9.47
CA SER A 30 -0.75 2.98 8.73
C SER A 30 -0.27 4.13 9.62
N ARG A 31 -0.58 4.15 10.91
CA ARG A 31 -0.10 5.17 11.85
C ARG A 31 1.33 4.92 12.33
N GLN A 32 1.82 3.69 12.19
CA GLN A 32 3.11 3.24 12.69
C GLN A 32 4.13 3.02 11.55
N LEU A 33 3.69 3.12 10.29
CA LEU A 33 4.48 2.83 9.10
C LEU A 33 4.61 4.08 8.22
N THR A 34 5.84 4.41 7.84
CA THR A 34 6.11 5.36 6.76
C THR A 34 6.05 4.64 5.43
N VAL A 35 5.08 4.97 4.58
CA VAL A 35 4.89 4.34 3.27
C VAL A 35 5.44 5.25 2.17
N ILE A 36 6.36 4.72 1.35
CA ILE A 36 6.93 5.41 0.18
C ILE A 36 6.43 4.70 -1.07
N ALA A 37 5.68 5.43 -1.91
CA ALA A 37 5.17 4.91 -3.18
C ALA A 37 6.00 5.45 -4.35
N VAL A 38 6.54 4.55 -5.18
CA VAL A 38 7.27 4.89 -6.41
C VAL A 38 6.36 4.66 -7.61
N THR A 39 6.10 5.72 -8.38
CA THR A 39 5.25 5.69 -9.59
C THR A 39 6.02 6.22 -10.80
N GLY A 40 5.56 5.84 -11.99
CA GLY A 40 6.19 6.19 -13.27
C GLY A 40 6.06 5.07 -14.29
N THR A 41 6.30 5.39 -15.57
CA THR A 41 6.25 4.41 -16.66
C THR A 41 7.33 3.34 -16.47
N ASP A 42 8.57 3.79 -16.19
CA ASP A 42 9.74 2.92 -16.05
C ASP A 42 10.49 3.17 -14.73
N GLY A 43 11.38 2.24 -14.37
CA GLY A 43 12.30 2.41 -13.23
C GLY A 43 11.71 2.16 -11.84
N LYS A 44 10.41 1.93 -11.69
CA LYS A 44 9.75 1.67 -10.39
C LYS A 44 10.49 0.65 -9.53
N THR A 45 10.77 -0.53 -10.08
CA THR A 45 11.43 -1.61 -9.34
C THR A 45 12.88 -1.28 -8.97
N THR A 46 13.63 -0.67 -9.89
CA THR A 46 15.02 -0.28 -9.62
C THR A 46 15.07 0.78 -8.52
N THR A 47 14.19 1.77 -8.58
CA THR A 47 14.11 2.82 -7.57
C THR A 47 13.65 2.30 -6.21
N THR A 48 12.64 1.40 -6.15
CA THR A 48 12.23 0.79 -4.87
C THR A 48 13.36 -0.04 -4.25
N SER A 49 14.11 -0.80 -5.06
CA SER A 49 15.27 -1.55 -4.61
C SER A 49 16.37 -0.63 -4.07
N MET A 50 16.72 0.45 -4.78
CA MET A 50 17.71 1.43 -4.29
C MET A 50 17.29 2.08 -2.97
N ILE A 51 16.02 2.50 -2.85
CA ILE A 51 15.48 3.06 -1.59
C ILE A 51 15.59 2.04 -0.46
N TYR A 52 15.20 0.79 -0.72
CA TYR A 52 15.31 -0.30 0.25
C TYR A 52 16.77 -0.48 0.71
N HIS A 53 17.73 -0.55 -0.21
CA HIS A 53 19.14 -0.74 0.14
C HIS A 53 19.70 0.42 0.96
N ILE A 54 19.38 1.68 0.61
CA ILE A 54 19.84 2.86 1.36
C ILE A 54 19.28 2.83 2.79
N LEU A 55 17.99 2.57 2.96
CA LEU A 55 17.35 2.52 4.29
C LEU A 55 17.81 1.31 5.10
N LYS A 56 18.07 0.19 4.44
CA LYS A 56 18.59 -1.02 5.10
C LYS A 56 20.01 -0.79 5.60
N GLU A 57 20.87 -0.20 4.77
CA GLU A 57 22.26 0.12 5.12
C GLU A 57 22.35 1.19 6.22
N SER A 58 21.37 2.10 6.31
CA SER A 58 21.28 3.04 7.44
C SER A 58 20.77 2.42 8.74
N GLY A 59 20.56 1.09 8.78
CA GLY A 59 20.15 0.35 9.97
C GLY A 59 18.66 0.44 10.30
N LEU A 60 17.83 0.95 9.38
CA LEU A 60 16.39 1.06 9.60
C LEU A 60 15.67 -0.27 9.30
N PRO A 61 14.64 -0.63 10.09
CA PRO A 61 13.73 -1.72 9.74
C PRO A 61 12.89 -1.29 8.54
N VAL A 62 13.18 -1.87 7.38
CA VAL A 62 12.53 -1.54 6.10
C VAL A 62 12.15 -2.82 5.37
N GLY A 63 11.03 -2.76 4.65
CA GLY A 63 10.64 -3.72 3.63
C GLY A 63 10.11 -2.98 2.39
N TYR A 64 10.11 -3.65 1.24
CA TYR A 64 9.53 -3.15 0.00
C TYR A 64 8.71 -4.21 -0.70
N ILE A 65 7.74 -3.76 -1.50
CA ILE A 65 6.93 -4.59 -2.38
C ILE A 65 7.08 -4.02 -3.79
N SER A 66 7.48 -4.86 -4.74
CA SER A 66 7.58 -4.53 -6.16
C SER A 66 6.95 -5.63 -7.00
N THR A 67 6.84 -5.42 -8.31
CA THR A 67 6.31 -6.43 -9.24
C THR A 67 7.09 -7.74 -9.23
N ILE A 68 8.37 -7.71 -8.86
CA ILE A 68 9.32 -8.83 -9.03
C ILE A 68 9.67 -9.47 -7.68
N GLU A 69 9.66 -8.69 -6.61
CA GLU A 69 10.07 -9.14 -5.27
C GLU A 69 9.32 -8.38 -4.15
N ALA A 70 9.14 -9.07 -3.02
CA ALA A 70 8.73 -8.49 -1.76
C ALA A 70 9.67 -9.01 -0.65
N ARG A 71 10.29 -8.09 0.11
CA ARG A 71 11.20 -8.38 1.24
C ARG A 71 10.94 -7.38 2.35
#